data_AF-A0A9X3G3V9-F1
#
_entry.id   AF-A0A9X3G3V9-F1
#
_cell.length_a   1.000
_cell.length_b   1.000
_cell.length_c   1.000
_cell.angle_alpha   90.00
_cell.angle_beta   90.00
_cell.angle_gamma   90.00
#
_symmetry.space_group_name_H-M   'P 1'
#
loop_
_entity.id
_entity.type
_entity.pdbx_description
1 polymer ?
#
loop_
_entity_poly.entity_id
_entity_poly.type
_entity_poly.pdbx_seq_one_letter_code
_entity_poly.pdbx_strand_id
1 'polypeptide(L)'
;MTADAGQAVAERLRRLAEGAHRVDDGPTAARAVALDRHRRRRGTGWAAGVLAVVLLVSGASFARTAVTAAPPAATPIPAPVTSTYVAPTPGLVEAPVRGSLADDEEFLTAMAGADWTDPTAPDGQLVDWGGPSPDPGTQRVVYAADVPGGHRWAVVVARAGTEWVWTWFTGPRGAEPAEMTPVIGGVPLWADPLALMDGSAETSTLVVLGEPGLEAEYSPSLDRTSGGELVRDFDPLPLVDGVPLGVVITPVTWNAGEVQVTSPVGQQSLSPMLSGPLPSWPAFPTGPVDEALVAPCLEQLGLDVQTRPGLSWEESEQLSSAEEAAREHEIAACFRAAEP
;
A
#
# COMPACT_ATOMS: atom_id res chain seq x y z
N MET A 1 -27.03 -29.97 46.46
CA MET A 1 -27.14 -28.58 45.94
C MET A 1 -26.14 -28.35 44.80
N THR A 2 -26.08 -29.23 43.80
CA THR A 2 -25.09 -29.18 42.69
C THR A 2 -25.74 -29.20 41.30
N ALA A 3 -27.07 -29.31 41.23
CA ALA A 3 -27.82 -29.34 39.97
C ALA A 3 -27.90 -27.96 39.28
N ASP A 4 -27.73 -26.88 40.03
CA ASP A 4 -27.99 -25.50 39.56
C ASP A 4 -26.86 -24.95 38.67
N ALA A 5 -25.60 -25.29 39.00
CA ALA A 5 -24.44 -24.86 38.23
C ALA A 5 -24.40 -25.50 36.83
N GLY A 6 -24.81 -26.77 36.72
CA GLY A 6 -24.87 -27.47 35.43
C GLY A 6 -25.90 -26.87 34.47
N GLN A 7 -27.07 -26.47 34.99
CA GLN A 7 -28.10 -25.81 34.19
C GLN A 7 -27.68 -24.40 33.76
N ALA A 8 -27.03 -23.63 34.64
CA ALA A 8 -26.54 -22.30 34.29
C ALA A 8 -25.47 -22.33 33.18
N VAL A 9 -24.56 -23.32 33.21
CA VAL A 9 -23.56 -23.51 32.16
C VAL A 9 -24.21 -23.95 30.84
N ALA A 10 -25.13 -24.91 30.88
CA ALA A 10 -25.84 -25.37 29.69
C ALA A 10 -26.64 -24.24 29.02
N GLU A 11 -27.32 -23.40 29.81
CA GLU A 11 -28.11 -22.27 29.29
C GLU A 11 -27.23 -21.15 28.72
N ARG A 12 -26.02 -20.96 29.25
CA ARG A 12 -25.04 -20.01 28.72
C ARG A 12 -24.42 -20.51 27.41
N LEU A 13 -24.09 -21.79 27.32
CA LEU A 13 -23.60 -22.41 26.08
C LEU A 13 -24.66 -22.39 24.98
N ARG A 14 -25.93 -22.65 25.32
CA ARG A 14 -27.04 -22.57 24.38
C ARG A 14 -27.24 -21.15 23.83
N ARG A 15 -27.15 -20.12 24.68
CA ARG A 15 -27.19 -18.71 24.24
C ARG A 15 -26.01 -18.33 23.35
N LEU A 16 -24.80 -18.82 23.65
CA LEU A 16 -23.64 -18.59 22.80
C LEU A 16 -23.77 -19.29 21.44
N ALA A 17 -24.32 -20.51 21.41
CA ALA A 17 -24.58 -21.23 20.18
C ALA A 17 -25.71 -20.60 19.33
N GLU A 18 -26.74 -20.03 19.98
CA GLU A 18 -27.82 -19.29 19.29
C GLU A 18 -27.36 -17.90 18.80
N GLY A 19 -26.37 -17.28 19.47
CA GLY A 19 -25.79 -15.99 19.10
C GLY A 19 -24.63 -16.07 18.10
N ALA A 20 -23.95 -17.22 18.02
CA ALA A 20 -22.98 -17.52 16.98
C ALA A 20 -23.74 -17.70 15.66
N HIS A 21 -23.92 -16.60 14.93
CA HIS A 21 -24.28 -16.68 13.52
C HIS A 21 -23.34 -17.68 12.84
N ARG A 22 -23.91 -18.53 11.96
CA ARG A 22 -23.11 -19.32 11.02
C ARG A 22 -22.08 -18.37 10.41
N VAL A 23 -20.81 -18.61 10.72
CA VAL A 23 -19.72 -18.15 9.87
C VAL A 23 -20.03 -18.80 8.53
N ASP A 24 -20.60 -18.01 7.64
CA ASP A 24 -20.85 -18.41 6.28
C ASP A 24 -19.45 -18.64 5.71
N ASP A 25 -19.05 -19.89 5.44
CA ASP A 25 -17.78 -20.22 4.78
C ASP A 25 -17.76 -19.74 3.30
N GLY A 26 -18.79 -18.99 2.90
CA GLY A 26 -18.99 -18.40 1.58
C GLY A 26 -18.00 -17.31 1.12
N PRO A 27 -17.38 -16.45 1.96
CA PRO A 27 -16.65 -15.30 1.45
C PRO A 27 -15.34 -15.71 0.78
N THR A 28 -14.64 -16.75 1.25
CA THR A 28 -13.36 -17.16 0.66
C THR A 28 -13.53 -17.80 -0.72
N ALA A 29 -14.51 -18.70 -0.88
CA ALA A 29 -14.81 -19.30 -2.18
C ALA A 29 -15.44 -18.29 -3.15
N ALA A 30 -16.30 -17.39 -2.67
CA ALA A 30 -16.85 -16.31 -3.48
C ALA A 30 -15.76 -15.32 -3.93
N ARG A 31 -14.78 -15.02 -3.07
CA ARG A 31 -13.62 -14.16 -3.37
C ARG A 31 -12.71 -14.80 -4.42
N ALA A 32 -12.42 -16.09 -4.30
CA ALA A 32 -11.66 -16.83 -5.33
C ALA A 32 -12.37 -16.83 -6.70
N VAL A 33 -13.70 -17.03 -6.72
CA VAL A 33 -14.49 -16.99 -7.96
C VAL A 33 -14.63 -15.58 -8.53
N ALA A 34 -14.71 -14.55 -7.69
CA ALA A 34 -14.75 -13.16 -8.13
C ALA A 34 -13.41 -12.74 -8.76
N LEU A 35 -12.28 -13.12 -8.16
CA LEU A 35 -10.93 -12.93 -8.70
C LEU A 35 -10.75 -13.64 -10.05
N ASP A 36 -11.12 -14.93 -10.16
CA ASP A 36 -11.03 -15.66 -11.43
C ASP A 36 -11.87 -15.01 -12.54
N ARG A 37 -13.09 -14.58 -12.24
CA ARG A 37 -13.94 -13.86 -13.21
C ARG A 37 -13.34 -12.53 -13.63
N HIS A 38 -12.70 -11.82 -12.72
CA HIS A 38 -12.06 -10.54 -13.02
C HIS A 38 -10.85 -10.74 -13.94
N ARG A 39 -10.00 -11.73 -13.64
CA ARG A 39 -8.85 -12.14 -14.46
C ARG A 39 -9.27 -12.53 -15.89
N ARG A 40 -10.32 -13.35 -16.04
CA ARG A 40 -10.83 -13.77 -17.37
C ARG A 40 -11.37 -12.63 -18.23
N ARG A 41 -12.03 -11.65 -17.62
CA ARG A 41 -12.58 -10.50 -18.35
C ARG A 41 -11.50 -9.56 -18.88
N ARG A 42 -10.35 -9.48 -18.20
CA ARG A 42 -9.23 -8.64 -18.64
C ARG A 42 -8.33 -9.34 -19.67
N GLY A 43 -8.10 -10.66 -19.53
CA GLY A 43 -7.28 -11.43 -20.48
C GLY A 43 -7.85 -11.52 -21.90
N THR A 44 -9.16 -11.32 -22.09
CA THR A 44 -9.80 -11.38 -23.42
C THR A 44 -9.74 -10.07 -24.22
N GLY A 45 -9.33 -8.95 -23.60
CA GLY A 45 -9.25 -7.65 -24.27
C GLY A 45 -8.01 -7.43 -25.14
N TRP A 46 -6.91 -8.13 -24.87
CA TRP A 46 -5.60 -7.89 -25.52
C TRP A 46 -5.41 -8.60 -26.86
N ALA A 47 -6.18 -9.66 -27.14
CA ALA A 47 -6.04 -10.42 -28.38
C ALA A 47 -6.54 -9.67 -29.63
N ALA A 48 -7.38 -8.64 -29.48
CA ALA A 48 -7.92 -7.87 -30.60
C ALA A 48 -6.99 -6.75 -31.10
N GLY A 49 -6.11 -6.21 -30.25
CA GLY A 49 -5.23 -5.08 -30.60
C GLY A 49 -4.03 -5.44 -31.45
N VAL A 50 -3.42 -6.62 -31.22
CA VAL A 50 -2.19 -7.05 -31.91
C VAL A 50 -2.43 -7.32 -33.41
N LEU A 51 -3.63 -7.76 -33.79
CA LEU A 51 -3.96 -8.05 -35.19
C LEU A 51 -4.03 -6.78 -36.07
N ALA A 52 -4.36 -5.62 -35.49
CA ALA A 52 -4.48 -4.37 -36.23
C ALA A 52 -3.12 -3.75 -36.58
N VAL A 53 -2.10 -3.91 -35.73
CA VAL A 53 -0.76 -3.36 -35.96
C VAL A 53 0.00 -4.15 -37.04
N VAL A 54 -0.17 -5.48 -37.08
CA VAL A 54 0.47 -6.34 -38.10
C VAL A 54 -0.05 -6.04 -39.50
N LEU A 55 -1.33 -5.65 -39.64
CA LEU A 55 -1.92 -5.26 -40.93
C LEU A 55 -1.45 -3.89 -41.44
N LEU A 56 -1.06 -2.96 -40.56
CA LEU A 56 -0.54 -1.65 -40.97
C LEU A 56 0.94 -1.69 -41.38
N VAL A 57 1.76 -2.53 -40.74
CA VAL A 57 3.19 -2.65 -41.07
C VAL A 57 3.42 -3.38 -42.42
N SER A 58 2.53 -4.30 -42.79
CA SER A 58 2.66 -5.05 -44.05
C SER A 58 2.22 -4.28 -45.31
N GLY A 59 1.62 -3.08 -45.17
CA GLY A 59 1.21 -2.24 -46.29
C GLY A 59 2.29 -1.30 -46.86
N ALA A 60 3.35 -1.01 -46.11
CA ALA A 60 4.29 0.07 -46.46
C ALA A 60 5.55 -0.37 -47.25
N SER A 61 5.75 -1.68 -47.49
CA SER A 61 7.02 -2.19 -48.06
C SER A 61 7.09 -2.19 -49.60
N PHE A 62 6.13 -1.61 -50.33
CA PHE A 62 6.14 -1.58 -51.80
C PHE A 62 6.22 -0.16 -52.38
N ALA A 63 7.30 0.57 -52.09
CA ALA A 63 7.63 1.81 -52.80
C ALA A 63 9.11 1.83 -53.24
N ARG A 64 9.33 1.18 -54.39
CA ARG A 64 10.23 1.53 -55.51
C ARG A 64 11.62 2.11 -55.20
N THR A 65 12.60 1.25 -55.46
CA THR A 65 13.94 1.55 -55.97
C THR A 65 13.90 2.31 -57.31
N ALA A 66 14.50 3.51 -57.35
CA ALA A 66 15.03 4.11 -58.56
C ALA A 66 16.47 4.58 -58.28
N VAL A 67 17.44 3.83 -58.80
CA VAL A 67 18.88 4.12 -58.70
C VAL A 67 19.26 5.03 -59.84
N THR A 68 19.43 6.32 -59.54
CA THR A 68 20.11 7.29 -60.41
C THR A 68 21.51 7.51 -59.87
N ALA A 69 22.53 7.19 -60.68
CA ALA A 69 23.94 7.39 -60.36
C ALA A 69 24.23 8.89 -60.15
N ALA A 70 24.56 9.25 -58.91
CA ALA A 70 24.89 10.61 -58.52
C ALA A 70 26.39 10.91 -58.73
N PRO A 71 26.77 12.17 -59.02
CA PRO A 71 28.17 12.58 -59.18
C PRO A 71 28.96 12.46 -57.87
N PRO A 72 30.31 12.42 -57.91
CA PRO A 72 31.14 12.26 -56.72
C PRO A 72 30.85 13.36 -55.70
N ALA A 73 30.18 12.97 -54.62
CA ALA A 73 29.77 13.86 -53.54
C ALA A 73 31.00 14.31 -52.75
N ALA A 74 31.09 15.62 -52.51
CA ALA A 74 32.05 16.20 -51.58
C ALA A 74 31.92 15.53 -50.21
N THR A 75 33.06 15.25 -49.58
CA THR A 75 33.16 14.63 -48.26
C THR A 75 32.25 15.39 -47.28
N PRO A 76 31.15 14.80 -46.78
CA PRO A 76 30.23 15.50 -45.90
C PRO A 76 30.97 15.83 -44.62
N ILE A 77 31.12 17.13 -44.34
CA ILE A 77 31.52 17.61 -43.03
C ILE A 77 30.43 17.11 -42.06
N PRO A 78 30.77 16.32 -41.03
CA PRO A 78 29.77 15.84 -40.10
C PRO A 78 29.03 17.05 -39.52
N ALA A 79 27.71 17.07 -39.70
CA ALA A 79 26.88 18.11 -39.12
C ALA A 79 27.14 18.13 -37.60
N PRO A 80 27.27 19.32 -36.98
CA PRO A 80 27.49 19.42 -35.56
C PRO A 80 26.40 18.63 -34.83
N VAL A 81 26.81 17.61 -34.08
CA VAL A 81 25.90 16.76 -33.30
C VAL A 81 25.32 17.67 -32.22
N THR A 82 24.10 18.14 -32.46
CA THR A 82 23.38 18.98 -31.50
C THR A 82 22.87 18.02 -30.44
N SER A 83 23.64 17.86 -29.36
CA SER A 83 23.16 17.18 -28.17
C SER A 83 21.98 17.98 -27.64
N THR A 84 20.76 17.47 -27.83
CA THR A 84 19.57 18.00 -27.17
C THR A 84 19.74 17.72 -25.68
N TYR A 85 20.18 18.74 -24.95
CA TYR A 85 20.17 18.71 -23.50
C TYR A 85 18.71 18.50 -23.05
N VAL A 86 18.46 17.37 -22.41
CA VAL A 86 17.20 17.09 -21.72
C VAL A 86 17.44 17.45 -20.26
N ALA A 87 16.72 18.46 -19.77
CA ALA A 87 16.78 18.81 -18.36
C ALA A 87 16.36 17.60 -17.50
N PRO A 88 17.00 17.36 -16.35
CA PRO A 88 16.59 16.28 -15.45
C PRO A 88 15.13 16.47 -15.02
N THR A 89 14.40 15.37 -14.91
CA THR A 89 13.04 15.36 -14.37
C THR A 89 13.06 15.92 -12.94
N PRO A 90 12.17 16.87 -12.58
CA PRO A 90 12.12 17.38 -11.21
C PRO A 90 11.78 16.25 -10.24
N GLY A 91 12.44 16.25 -9.07
CA GLY A 91 12.12 15.33 -7.98
C GLY A 91 10.75 15.62 -7.37
N LEU A 92 10.33 14.75 -6.44
CA LEU A 92 9.03 14.86 -5.77
C LEU A 92 8.80 16.24 -5.13
N VAL A 93 9.84 16.80 -4.49
CA VAL A 93 9.73 18.07 -3.75
C VAL A 93 9.68 19.26 -4.71
N GLU A 94 10.35 19.17 -5.86
CA GLU A 94 10.37 20.25 -6.86
C GLU A 94 9.14 20.22 -7.77
N ALA A 95 8.54 19.05 -7.97
CA ALA A 95 7.39 18.86 -8.86
C ALA A 95 6.17 19.70 -8.45
N PRO A 96 5.32 20.13 -9.40
CA PRO A 96 4.03 20.75 -9.10
C PRO A 96 3.17 19.85 -8.20
N VAL A 97 2.26 20.46 -7.42
CA VAL A 97 1.28 19.71 -6.64
C VAL A 97 0.43 18.87 -7.60
N ARG A 98 0.13 17.62 -7.20
CA ARG A 98 -0.72 16.71 -7.97
C ARG A 98 -1.97 16.31 -7.19
N GLY A 99 -2.94 15.76 -7.92
CA GLY A 99 -4.23 15.35 -7.39
C GLY A 99 -5.33 16.37 -7.66
N SER A 100 -6.57 15.99 -7.35
CA SER A 100 -7.76 16.75 -7.72
C SER A 100 -7.89 18.11 -7.03
N LEU A 101 -7.06 18.40 -6.03
CA LEU A 101 -7.02 19.67 -5.29
C LEU A 101 -5.74 20.47 -5.57
N ALA A 102 -4.99 20.12 -6.62
CA ALA A 102 -3.74 20.79 -6.97
C ALA A 102 -3.90 22.29 -7.32
N ASP A 103 -5.09 22.71 -7.73
CA ASP A 103 -5.40 24.11 -8.06
C ASP A 103 -6.15 24.85 -6.94
N ASP A 104 -6.36 24.21 -5.78
CA ASP A 104 -7.05 24.81 -4.62
C ASP A 104 -6.04 25.53 -3.72
N GLU A 105 -5.63 26.73 -4.11
CA GLU A 105 -4.59 27.50 -3.41
C GLU A 105 -4.91 27.77 -1.93
N GLU A 106 -6.20 27.92 -1.58
CA GLU A 106 -6.65 28.15 -0.20
C GLU A 106 -6.43 26.89 0.66
N PHE A 107 -6.89 25.73 0.17
CA PHE A 107 -6.66 24.45 0.82
C PHE A 107 -5.17 24.14 0.95
N LEU A 108 -4.40 24.34 -0.12
CA LEU A 108 -2.95 24.05 -0.12
C LEU A 108 -2.17 24.93 0.86
N THR A 109 -2.50 26.22 0.94
CA THR A 109 -1.87 27.16 1.87
C THR A 109 -2.17 26.79 3.32
N ALA A 110 -3.42 26.44 3.62
CA ALA A 110 -3.82 26.02 4.96
C ALA A 110 -3.19 24.67 5.34
N MET A 111 -3.13 23.70 4.43
CA MET A 111 -2.46 22.41 4.67
C MET A 111 -0.95 22.55 4.88
N ALA A 112 -0.28 23.49 4.20
CA ALA A 112 1.12 23.79 4.48
C ALA A 112 1.33 24.32 5.92
N GLY A 113 0.31 24.95 6.51
CA GLY A 113 0.32 25.37 7.92
C GLY A 113 -0.22 24.35 8.91
N ALA A 114 -0.60 23.14 8.48
CA ALA A 114 -1.18 22.13 9.36
C ALA A 114 -0.18 21.63 10.40
N ASP A 115 -0.66 21.33 11.60
CA ASP A 115 0.16 20.81 12.69
C ASP A 115 0.54 19.33 12.43
N TRP A 116 1.84 19.03 12.48
CA TRP A 116 2.37 17.66 12.39
C TRP A 116 2.40 16.99 13.76
N THR A 117 1.37 17.23 14.57
CA THR A 117 1.30 16.62 15.91
C THR A 117 1.05 15.12 15.74
N ASP A 118 1.85 14.29 16.42
CA ASP A 118 1.67 12.85 16.37
C ASP A 118 0.24 12.43 16.69
N PRO A 119 -0.29 11.39 16.03
CA PRO A 119 -1.61 10.90 16.32
C PRO A 119 -1.70 10.46 17.79
N THR A 120 -2.78 10.86 18.45
CA THR A 120 -3.09 10.38 19.79
C THR A 120 -3.59 8.94 19.70
N ALA A 121 -2.91 8.01 20.36
CA ALA A 121 -3.37 6.64 20.50
C ALA A 121 -4.72 6.57 21.25
N PRO A 122 -5.47 5.46 21.13
CA PRO A 122 -6.76 5.29 21.82
C PRO A 122 -6.70 5.47 23.35
N ASP A 123 -5.54 5.29 23.96
CA ASP A 123 -5.30 5.49 25.39
C ASP A 123 -5.01 6.96 25.77
N GLY A 124 -5.03 7.87 24.78
CA GLY A 124 -4.76 9.29 24.98
C GLY A 124 -3.27 9.66 24.96
N GLN A 125 -2.36 8.69 24.79
CA GLN A 125 -0.93 8.98 24.68
C GLN A 125 -0.58 9.43 23.27
N LEU A 126 0.34 10.38 23.15
CA LEU A 126 0.93 10.72 21.86
C LEU A 126 1.85 9.58 21.43
N VAL A 127 1.65 9.08 20.21
CA VAL A 127 2.56 8.09 19.64
C VAL A 127 3.77 8.84 19.10
N ASP A 128 4.77 9.07 19.95
CA ASP A 128 6.05 9.65 19.51
C ASP A 128 6.79 8.64 18.64
N TRP A 129 6.72 8.84 17.32
CA TRP A 129 7.45 8.03 16.34
C TRP A 129 8.96 8.38 16.29
N GLY A 130 9.43 9.33 17.09
CA GLY A 130 10.81 9.80 17.11
C GLY A 130 11.22 10.58 15.85
N GLY A 131 10.23 11.03 15.07
CA GLY A 131 10.44 11.78 13.83
C GLY A 131 11.00 13.18 14.10
N PRO A 132 11.91 13.70 13.26
CA PRO A 132 12.40 15.05 13.46
C PRO A 132 11.30 16.08 13.17
N SER A 133 11.22 17.11 14.01
CA SER A 133 10.25 18.20 13.84
C SER A 133 10.61 19.07 12.63
N PRO A 134 9.63 19.46 11.81
CA PRO A 134 9.88 20.29 10.63
C PRO A 134 10.26 21.73 11.00
N ASP A 135 11.17 22.31 10.23
CA ASP A 135 11.57 23.71 10.32
C ASP A 135 10.38 24.62 9.95
N PRO A 136 9.99 25.59 10.80
CA PRO A 136 8.83 26.44 10.55
C PRO A 136 8.92 27.21 9.22
N GLY A 137 7.83 27.20 8.45
CA GLY A 137 7.71 27.92 7.18
C GLY A 137 8.38 27.24 5.99
N THR A 138 8.83 26.00 6.14
CA THR A 138 9.42 25.19 5.06
C THR A 138 8.45 24.15 4.49
N GLN A 139 7.25 24.05 5.06
CA GLN A 139 6.21 23.14 4.66
C GLN A 139 5.70 23.45 3.25
N ARG A 140 5.48 22.39 2.47
CA ARG A 140 4.91 22.45 1.12
C ARG A 140 4.03 21.23 0.89
N VAL A 141 2.85 21.44 0.32
CA VAL A 141 2.00 20.34 -0.16
C VAL A 141 2.56 19.82 -1.48
N VAL A 142 2.70 18.51 -1.63
CA VAL A 142 3.14 17.85 -2.89
C VAL A 142 2.04 17.00 -3.54
N TYR A 143 1.00 16.69 -2.77
CA TYR A 143 -0.19 15.97 -3.23
C TYR A 143 -1.41 16.40 -2.41
N ALA A 144 -2.55 16.59 -3.07
CA ALA A 144 -3.85 16.79 -2.42
C ALA A 144 -4.98 16.31 -3.34
N ALA A 145 -5.84 15.43 -2.85
CA ALA A 145 -6.98 14.94 -3.62
C ALA A 145 -8.14 14.45 -2.74
N ASP A 146 -9.36 14.53 -3.29
CA ASP A 146 -10.45 13.67 -2.86
C ASP A 146 -10.29 12.31 -3.55
N VAL A 147 -10.14 11.26 -2.75
CA VAL A 147 -9.84 9.91 -3.23
C VAL A 147 -11.08 9.00 -3.14
N PRO A 148 -11.12 7.87 -3.88
CA PRO A 148 -12.19 6.88 -3.73
C PRO A 148 -12.36 6.42 -2.28
N GLY A 149 -13.54 5.90 -1.94
CA GLY A 149 -13.89 5.56 -0.55
C GLY A 149 -14.44 6.73 0.27
N GLY A 150 -14.43 7.96 -0.26
CA GLY A 150 -15.02 9.10 0.42
C GLY A 150 -14.06 9.75 1.42
N HIS A 151 -12.78 9.76 1.08
CA HIS A 151 -11.72 10.39 1.88
C HIS A 151 -11.07 11.54 1.11
N ARG A 152 -10.39 12.42 1.86
CA ARG A 152 -9.51 13.46 1.35
C ARG A 152 -8.12 13.22 1.91
N TRP A 153 -7.12 13.16 1.04
CA TRP A 153 -5.74 12.87 1.41
C TRP A 153 -4.82 14.00 0.93
N ALA A 154 -3.78 14.28 1.71
CA ALA A 154 -2.72 15.21 1.34
C ALA A 154 -1.34 14.72 1.81
N VAL A 155 -0.28 15.11 1.10
CA VAL A 155 1.11 14.92 1.54
C VAL A 155 1.76 16.27 1.70
N VAL A 156 2.29 16.53 2.89
CA VAL A 156 3.08 17.72 3.17
C VAL A 156 4.52 17.29 3.39
N VAL A 157 5.45 17.97 2.73
CA VAL A 157 6.89 17.84 2.94
C VAL A 157 7.42 19.09 3.61
N ALA A 158 8.49 18.99 4.39
CA ALA A 158 9.13 20.11 5.05
C ALA A 158 10.62 19.84 5.24
N ARG A 159 11.42 20.88 5.51
CA ARG A 159 12.81 20.68 5.94
C ARG A 159 12.86 20.28 7.40
N ALA A 160 13.83 19.47 7.77
CA ALA A 160 14.26 19.28 9.15
C ALA A 160 15.79 19.33 9.18
N GLY A 161 16.34 20.52 9.40
CA GLY A 161 17.77 20.77 9.23
C GLY A 161 18.19 20.62 7.76
N THR A 162 19.04 19.63 7.46
CA THR A 162 19.55 19.39 6.09
C THR A 162 18.70 18.40 5.29
N GLU A 163 17.79 17.69 5.96
CA GLU A 163 16.98 16.63 5.37
C GLU A 163 15.59 17.15 5.02
N TRP A 164 14.88 16.39 4.18
CA TRP A 164 13.45 16.57 3.98
C TRP A 164 12.71 15.55 4.82
N VAL A 165 11.57 15.93 5.35
CA VAL A 165 10.62 15.06 6.04
C VAL A 165 9.26 15.17 5.36
N TRP A 166 8.41 14.18 5.56
CA TRP A 166 7.07 14.14 5.00
C TRP A 166 6.06 13.57 5.99
N THR A 167 4.78 13.88 5.77
CA THR A 167 3.65 13.25 6.46
C THR A 167 2.44 13.13 5.54
N TRP A 168 1.69 12.03 5.68
CA TRP A 168 0.36 11.87 5.08
C TRP A 168 -0.69 12.47 6.01
N PHE A 169 -1.60 13.26 5.47
CA PHE A 169 -2.82 13.67 6.14
C PHE A 169 -4.03 13.01 5.50
N THR A 170 -4.98 12.57 6.33
CA THR A 170 -6.24 11.99 5.87
C THR A 170 -7.43 12.61 6.61
N GLY A 171 -8.55 12.71 5.92
CA GLY A 171 -9.82 13.16 6.46
C GLY A 171 -10.99 12.61 5.64
N PRO A 172 -12.24 12.84 6.05
CA PRO A 172 -13.39 12.55 5.20
C PRO A 172 -13.35 13.38 3.92
N ARG A 173 -14.08 12.96 2.88
CA ARG A 173 -14.22 13.73 1.65
C ARG A 173 -14.78 15.12 1.95
N GLY A 174 -14.16 16.14 1.37
CA GLY A 174 -14.56 17.52 1.63
C GLY A 174 -14.08 18.07 2.97
N ALA A 175 -13.24 17.32 3.71
CA ALA A 175 -12.65 17.80 4.95
C ALA A 175 -11.92 19.13 4.73
N GLU A 176 -12.17 20.08 5.62
CA GLU A 176 -11.38 21.28 5.74
C GLU A 176 -9.97 20.93 6.27
N PRO A 177 -8.94 21.76 6.02
CA PRO A 177 -7.58 21.52 6.50
C PRO A 177 -7.48 21.22 8.01
N ALA A 178 -8.33 21.85 8.83
CA ALA A 178 -8.38 21.63 10.28
C ALA A 178 -9.04 20.29 10.70
N GLU A 179 -9.73 19.62 9.78
CA GLU A 179 -10.34 18.30 9.99
C GLU A 179 -9.44 17.16 9.48
N MET A 180 -8.33 17.50 8.83
CA MET A 180 -7.33 16.55 8.36
C MET A 180 -6.44 16.11 9.52
N THR A 181 -6.19 14.81 9.64
CA THR A 181 -5.38 14.21 10.70
C THR A 181 -4.12 13.57 10.11
N PRO A 182 -2.92 13.78 10.69
CA PRO A 182 -1.73 13.08 10.24
C PRO A 182 -1.85 11.58 10.50
N VAL A 183 -1.43 10.77 9.52
CA VAL A 183 -1.36 9.31 9.65
C VAL A 183 -0.14 8.92 10.49
N ILE A 184 0.97 9.65 10.33
CA ILE A 184 2.24 9.44 11.02
C ILE A 184 2.95 10.78 11.22
N GLY A 185 3.77 10.90 12.27
CA GLY A 185 4.68 12.03 12.47
C GLY A 185 5.71 12.17 11.35
N GLY A 186 6.49 13.25 11.36
CA GLY A 186 7.45 13.57 10.29
C GLY A 186 8.44 12.44 10.01
N VAL A 187 8.30 11.77 8.86
CA VAL A 187 9.19 10.68 8.42
C VAL A 187 10.28 11.26 7.52
N PRO A 188 11.57 10.90 7.69
CA PRO A 188 12.61 11.28 6.74
C PRO A 188 12.23 10.89 5.30
N LEU A 189 12.31 11.85 4.39
CA LEU A 189 12.12 11.63 2.97
C LEU A 189 13.44 11.15 2.37
N TRP A 190 13.56 9.84 2.22
CA TRP A 190 14.58 9.26 1.36
C TRP A 190 14.14 9.37 -0.11
N ALA A 191 14.99 8.95 -1.06
CA ALA A 191 14.69 9.02 -2.49
C ALA A 191 13.58 8.04 -2.95
N ASP A 192 12.79 7.52 -2.01
CA ASP A 192 11.82 6.45 -2.23
C ASP A 192 10.42 7.01 -2.54
N PRO A 193 9.66 6.35 -3.42
CA PRO A 193 8.24 6.63 -3.57
C PRO A 193 7.46 6.36 -2.27
N LEU A 194 6.46 7.18 -2.01
CA LEU A 194 5.56 7.07 -0.87
C LEU A 194 4.32 6.29 -1.30
N ALA A 195 3.82 5.38 -0.47
CA ALA A 195 2.53 4.76 -0.71
C ALA A 195 1.68 4.72 0.55
N LEU A 196 0.41 5.08 0.41
CA LEU A 196 -0.60 5.01 1.46
C LEU A 196 -1.80 4.22 0.96
N MET A 197 -2.29 3.32 1.80
CA MET A 197 -3.50 2.55 1.60
C MET A 197 -4.44 2.73 2.80
N ASP A 198 -5.75 2.84 2.53
CA ASP A 198 -6.73 2.70 3.60
C ASP A 198 -6.83 1.23 4.05
N GLY A 199 -6.47 0.92 5.29
CA GLY A 199 -6.54 -0.44 5.80
C GLY A 199 -7.97 -0.88 6.13
N SER A 200 -8.95 0.03 6.23
CA SER A 200 -10.19 -0.19 7.01
C SER A 200 -11.30 -1.00 6.33
N ALA A 201 -11.17 -1.32 5.04
CA ALA A 201 -12.18 -2.06 4.26
C ALA A 201 -11.56 -3.25 3.51
N GLU A 202 -12.37 -4.18 2.99
CA GLU A 202 -11.88 -5.32 2.19
C GLU A 202 -11.25 -4.90 0.85
N THR A 203 -11.76 -3.80 0.31
CA THR A 203 -11.19 -3.10 -0.83
C THR A 203 -11.03 -1.64 -0.49
N SER A 204 -9.89 -1.07 -0.82
CA SER A 204 -9.47 0.22 -0.32
C SER A 204 -8.74 1.03 -1.36
N THR A 205 -8.66 2.33 -1.11
CA THR A 205 -7.86 3.23 -1.93
C THR A 205 -6.38 3.03 -1.64
N LEU A 206 -5.58 2.97 -2.70
CA LEU A 206 -4.13 3.04 -2.68
C LEU A 206 -3.67 4.24 -3.52
N VAL A 207 -2.79 5.05 -2.96
CA VAL A 207 -2.10 6.16 -3.65
C VAL A 207 -0.61 5.91 -3.57
N VAL A 208 0.08 6.02 -4.71
CA VAL A 208 1.55 5.93 -4.79
C VAL A 208 2.10 7.24 -5.34
N LEU A 209 2.95 7.91 -4.58
CA LEU A 209 3.48 9.22 -4.88
C LEU A 209 5.01 9.16 -5.01
N GLY A 210 5.53 9.42 -6.21
CA GLY A 210 6.96 9.57 -6.45
C GLY A 210 7.21 10.61 -7.54
N GLU A 211 8.21 10.43 -8.39
CA GLU A 211 8.49 11.36 -9.47
C GLU A 211 7.33 11.47 -10.49
N PRO A 212 7.22 12.55 -11.27
CA PRO A 212 6.27 12.62 -12.37
C PRO A 212 6.47 11.49 -13.39
N GLY A 213 5.38 10.81 -13.76
CA GLY A 213 5.42 9.68 -14.69
C GLY A 213 5.74 8.32 -14.05
N LEU A 214 5.83 8.26 -12.71
CA LEU A 214 5.94 7.00 -11.99
C LEU A 214 4.81 6.03 -12.37
N GLU A 215 5.17 4.82 -12.76
CA GLU A 215 4.24 3.72 -12.94
C GLU A 215 4.30 2.80 -11.71
N ALA A 216 3.15 2.26 -11.30
CA ALA A 216 3.08 1.37 -10.16
C ALA A 216 2.12 0.21 -10.42
N GLU A 217 2.47 -0.95 -9.90
CA GLU A 217 1.64 -2.15 -9.85
C GLU A 217 1.50 -2.61 -8.41
N TYR A 218 0.42 -3.34 -8.10
CA TYR A 218 0.12 -3.76 -6.75
C TYR A 218 -0.26 -5.25 -6.69
N SER A 219 0.30 -5.96 -5.71
CA SER A 219 -0.09 -7.32 -5.34
C SER A 219 -0.63 -7.34 -3.92
N PRO A 220 -1.88 -7.82 -3.68
CA PRO A 220 -2.45 -7.88 -2.34
C PRO A 220 -1.93 -9.04 -1.49
N SER A 221 -1.28 -10.03 -2.11
CA SER A 221 -0.83 -11.27 -1.46
C SER A 221 0.46 -11.81 -2.06
N LEU A 222 1.09 -12.71 -1.30
CA LEU A 222 2.10 -13.67 -1.71
C LEU A 222 1.46 -15.06 -1.63
N ASP A 223 1.21 -15.69 -2.77
CA ASP A 223 0.41 -16.92 -2.85
C ASP A 223 1.29 -18.14 -3.13
N ARG A 224 0.94 -19.29 -2.52
CA ARG A 224 1.62 -20.56 -2.80
C ARG A 224 0.98 -21.24 -4.02
N THR A 225 1.77 -21.49 -5.05
CA THR A 225 1.35 -22.26 -6.23
C THR A 225 1.11 -23.73 -5.86
N SER A 226 0.46 -24.49 -6.76
CA SER A 226 0.31 -25.94 -6.59
C SER A 226 1.64 -26.71 -6.58
N GLY A 227 2.73 -26.10 -7.06
CA GLY A 227 4.08 -26.64 -6.99
C GLY A 227 4.81 -26.34 -5.67
N GLY A 228 4.21 -25.53 -4.79
CA GLY A 228 4.81 -25.12 -3.52
C GLY A 228 5.63 -23.82 -3.59
N GLU A 229 5.83 -23.24 -4.77
CA GLU A 229 6.54 -21.97 -4.96
C GLU A 229 5.65 -20.79 -4.53
N LEU A 230 6.24 -19.77 -3.92
CA LEU A 230 5.55 -18.52 -3.58
C LEU A 230 5.64 -17.53 -4.75
N VAL A 231 4.50 -16.98 -5.15
CA VAL A 231 4.38 -16.05 -6.29
C VAL A 231 3.49 -14.87 -5.95
N ARG A 232 3.69 -13.76 -6.66
CA ARG A 232 2.83 -12.57 -6.58
C ARG A 232 2.21 -12.30 -7.94
N ASP A 233 0.96 -11.86 -7.92
CA ASP A 233 0.24 -11.39 -9.11
C ASP A 233 0.07 -9.87 -8.98
N PHE A 234 0.79 -9.12 -9.81
CA PHE A 234 0.74 -7.65 -9.81
C PHE A 234 -0.31 -7.13 -10.80
N ASP A 235 -1.18 -6.24 -10.32
CA ASP A 235 -2.13 -5.50 -11.15
C ASP A 235 -1.67 -4.04 -11.30
N PRO A 236 -1.61 -3.49 -12.53
CA PRO A 236 -1.20 -2.10 -12.74
C PRO A 236 -2.22 -1.12 -12.16
N LEU A 237 -1.74 -0.07 -11.50
CA LEU A 237 -2.57 1.01 -10.98
C LEU A 237 -2.85 2.05 -12.08
N PRO A 238 -4.09 2.55 -12.20
CA PRO A 238 -4.37 3.62 -13.14
C PRO A 238 -3.72 4.93 -12.69
N LEU A 239 -3.28 5.73 -13.66
CA LEU A 239 -2.80 7.09 -13.41
C LEU A 239 -3.98 8.06 -13.38
N VAL A 240 -4.16 8.73 -12.24
CA VAL A 240 -5.14 9.81 -12.05
C VAL A 240 -4.37 11.06 -11.64
N ASP A 241 -4.52 12.14 -12.40
CA ASP A 241 -3.81 13.42 -12.18
C ASP A 241 -2.27 13.25 -12.05
N GLY A 242 -1.70 12.31 -12.81
CA GLY A 242 -0.26 12.02 -12.81
C GLY A 242 0.25 11.25 -11.59
N VAL A 243 -0.65 10.58 -10.85
CA VAL A 243 -0.37 9.78 -9.66
C VAL A 243 -1.01 8.39 -9.82
N PRO A 244 -0.27 7.28 -9.64
CA PRO A 244 -0.88 5.97 -9.52
C PRO A 244 -1.87 5.92 -8.34
N LEU A 245 -3.14 5.72 -8.65
CA LEU A 245 -4.24 5.77 -7.69
C LEU A 245 -5.32 4.77 -8.10
N GLY A 246 -5.71 3.86 -7.20
CA GLY A 246 -6.76 2.88 -7.51
C GLY A 246 -7.46 2.32 -6.27
N VAL A 247 -8.62 1.70 -6.50
CA VAL A 247 -9.27 0.84 -5.50
C VAL A 247 -8.71 -0.57 -5.67
N VAL A 248 -8.03 -1.07 -4.65
CA VAL A 248 -7.36 -2.37 -4.63
C VAL A 248 -7.91 -3.26 -3.53
N ILE A 249 -7.55 -4.53 -3.55
CA ILE A 249 -7.87 -5.46 -2.46
C ILE A 249 -6.94 -5.16 -1.30
N THR A 250 -7.49 -5.00 -0.10
CA THR A 250 -6.70 -4.80 1.11
C THR A 250 -5.95 -6.08 1.47
N PRO A 251 -4.67 -6.01 1.87
CA PRO A 251 -3.89 -7.19 2.19
C PRO A 251 -4.45 -7.88 3.44
N VAL A 252 -4.32 -9.21 3.49
CA VAL A 252 -4.85 -10.00 4.61
C VAL A 252 -4.00 -9.90 5.88
N THR A 253 -2.71 -9.59 5.72
CA THR A 253 -1.71 -9.34 6.77
C THR A 253 -0.99 -8.02 6.49
N TRP A 254 -0.30 -7.44 7.47
CA TRP A 254 0.41 -6.15 7.32
C TRP A 254 1.49 -6.13 6.22
N ASN A 255 2.12 -7.28 5.98
CA ASN A 255 3.23 -7.46 5.04
C ASN A 255 2.82 -8.10 3.70
N ALA A 256 1.55 -8.53 3.55
CA ALA A 256 1.10 -9.20 2.34
C ALA A 256 1.03 -8.26 1.12
N GLY A 257 0.67 -6.99 1.33
CA GLY A 257 0.55 -6.00 0.28
C GLY A 257 1.91 -5.50 -0.19
N GLU A 258 2.17 -5.57 -1.50
CA GLU A 258 3.39 -5.05 -2.11
C GLU A 258 3.06 -4.17 -3.30
N VAL A 259 3.69 -2.99 -3.34
CA VAL A 259 3.68 -2.11 -4.50
C VAL A 259 5.03 -2.25 -5.21
N GLN A 260 4.98 -2.47 -6.52
CA GLN A 260 6.15 -2.37 -7.38
C GLN A 260 6.08 -1.08 -8.18
N VAL A 261 7.11 -0.25 -8.05
CA VAL A 261 7.26 0.98 -8.83
C VAL A 261 8.33 0.79 -9.88
N THR A 262 8.05 1.31 -11.08
CA THR A 262 9.02 1.36 -12.17
C THR A 262 9.40 2.81 -12.43
N SER A 263 10.69 3.13 -12.30
CA SER A 263 11.25 4.45 -12.56
C SER A 263 12.40 4.35 -13.59
N PRO A 264 12.92 5.49 -14.10
CA PRO A 264 14.10 5.49 -14.96
C PRO A 264 15.35 4.89 -14.32
N VAL A 265 15.40 4.82 -12.99
CA VAL A 265 16.54 4.31 -12.21
C VAL A 265 16.43 2.79 -11.97
N GLY A 266 15.23 2.22 -12.05
CA GLY A 266 14.99 0.79 -11.91
C GLY A 266 13.61 0.46 -11.37
N GLN A 267 13.43 -0.82 -11.04
CA GLN A 267 12.24 -1.31 -10.34
C GLN A 267 12.53 -1.37 -8.84
N GLN A 268 11.58 -0.96 -8.03
CA GLN A 268 11.66 -1.00 -6.57
C GLN A 268 10.38 -1.59 -5.99
N SER A 269 10.51 -2.44 -4.97
CA SER A 269 9.38 -2.91 -4.16
C SER A 269 9.25 -2.05 -2.91
N LEU A 270 8.02 -1.73 -2.53
CA LEU A 270 7.71 -1.02 -1.30
C LEU A 270 6.44 -1.57 -0.65
N SER A 271 6.42 -1.58 0.68
CA SER A 271 5.23 -1.90 1.45
C SER A 271 4.41 -0.62 1.63
N PRO A 272 3.13 -0.58 1.23
CA PRO A 272 2.31 0.59 1.44
C PRO A 272 2.10 0.81 2.94
N MET A 273 2.16 2.07 3.37
CA MET A 273 1.71 2.44 4.70
C MET A 273 0.20 2.24 4.78
N LEU A 274 -0.31 1.72 5.90
CA LEU A 274 -1.75 1.57 6.10
C LEU A 274 -2.27 2.68 7.02
N SER A 275 -3.34 3.34 6.61
CA SER A 275 -4.15 4.16 7.53
C SER A 275 -5.29 3.31 8.09
N GLY A 276 -5.41 3.23 9.41
CA GLY A 276 -6.47 2.47 10.08
C GLY A 276 -6.18 0.97 10.21
N PRO A 277 -7.04 0.24 10.96
CA PRO A 277 -6.83 -1.18 11.23
C PRO A 277 -7.24 -2.05 10.04
N LEU A 278 -6.49 -3.13 9.80
CA LEU A 278 -6.87 -4.19 8.86
C LEU A 278 -8.06 -5.00 9.42
N PRO A 279 -9.18 -5.17 8.67
CA PRO A 279 -10.36 -5.89 9.13
C PRO A 279 -10.10 -7.34 9.56
N SER A 280 -9.17 -8.01 8.89
CA SER A 280 -8.80 -9.40 9.16
C SER A 280 -7.75 -9.56 10.26
N TRP A 281 -7.08 -8.47 10.65
CA TRP A 281 -5.98 -8.57 11.59
C TRP A 281 -6.48 -8.92 12.98
N PRO A 282 -5.95 -9.98 13.62
CA PRO A 282 -6.40 -10.33 14.94
C PRO A 282 -6.04 -9.24 15.95
N ALA A 283 -7.01 -8.86 16.79
CA ALA A 283 -6.73 -8.00 17.93
C ALA A 283 -5.80 -8.74 18.91
N PHE A 284 -4.61 -8.19 19.11
CA PHE A 284 -3.73 -8.56 20.20
C PHE A 284 -4.19 -7.86 21.49
N PRO A 285 -4.01 -8.49 22.66
CA PRO A 285 -4.14 -7.81 23.94
C PRO A 285 -3.35 -6.51 23.96
N THR A 286 -3.96 -5.43 24.43
CA THR A 286 -3.26 -4.16 24.69
C THR A 286 -2.75 -4.06 26.12
N GLY A 287 -3.14 -5.02 26.98
CA GLY A 287 -2.70 -5.12 28.37
C GLY A 287 -1.43 -5.97 28.57
N PRO A 288 -0.88 -6.01 29.80
CA PRO A 288 0.21 -6.91 30.12
C PRO A 288 -0.21 -8.37 29.93
N VAL A 289 0.66 -9.16 29.31
CA VAL A 289 0.47 -10.60 29.13
C VAL A 289 1.45 -11.39 29.98
N ASP A 290 1.02 -12.56 30.48
CA ASP A 290 1.93 -13.47 31.18
C ASP A 290 2.81 -14.21 30.17
N GLU A 291 4.04 -13.74 29.97
CA GLU A 291 5.00 -14.34 29.04
C GLU A 291 5.24 -15.84 29.32
N ALA A 292 5.09 -16.30 30.57
CA ALA A 292 5.26 -17.70 30.93
C ALA A 292 4.12 -18.60 30.41
N LEU A 293 2.96 -18.02 30.09
CA LEU A 293 1.84 -18.71 29.43
C LEU A 293 1.92 -18.59 27.91
N VAL A 294 2.34 -17.44 27.40
CA VAL A 294 2.40 -17.17 25.94
C VAL A 294 3.53 -17.97 25.28
N ALA A 295 4.75 -17.95 25.85
CA ALA A 295 5.92 -18.52 25.20
C ALA A 295 5.77 -20.03 24.87
N PRO A 296 5.32 -20.91 25.79
CA PRO A 296 5.12 -22.32 25.45
C PRO A 296 4.02 -22.57 24.41
N CYS A 297 3.05 -21.65 24.29
CA CYS A 297 2.00 -21.72 23.26
C CYS A 297 2.59 -21.38 21.89
N LEU A 298 3.39 -20.31 21.80
CA LEU A 298 4.09 -19.91 20.57
C LEU A 298 5.10 -20.98 20.11
N GLU A 299 5.85 -21.59 21.03
CA GLU A 299 6.75 -22.70 20.73
C GLU A 299 6.00 -23.92 20.15
N GLN A 300 4.78 -24.20 20.63
CA GLN A 300 3.93 -25.27 20.07
C GLN A 300 3.46 -24.99 18.64
N LEU A 301 3.39 -23.72 18.25
CA LEU A 301 3.17 -23.32 16.84
C LEU A 301 4.44 -23.47 16.00
N GLY A 302 5.59 -23.79 16.61
CA GLY A 302 6.87 -23.95 15.91
C GLY A 302 7.60 -22.62 15.69
N LEU A 303 7.30 -21.59 16.48
CA LEU A 303 8.02 -20.32 16.49
C LEU A 303 9.29 -20.43 17.33
N ASP A 304 10.36 -19.73 16.94
CA ASP A 304 11.54 -19.56 17.80
C ASP A 304 11.28 -18.39 18.75
N VAL A 305 11.20 -18.66 20.06
CA VAL A 305 10.74 -17.69 21.07
C VAL A 305 11.89 -17.29 21.99
N GLN A 306 12.05 -15.99 22.18
CA GLN A 306 12.99 -15.41 23.14
C GLN A 306 12.21 -14.57 24.15
N THR A 307 12.60 -14.64 25.44
CA THR A 307 11.88 -13.94 26.53
C THR A 307 12.76 -12.94 27.27
N ARG A 308 13.91 -12.54 26.70
CA ARG A 308 14.84 -11.58 27.33
C ARG A 308 15.40 -10.63 26.27
N PRO A 309 15.21 -9.30 26.40
CA PRO A 309 14.62 -8.54 27.51
C PRO A 309 13.08 -8.47 27.55
N GLY A 310 12.39 -9.15 26.66
CA GLY A 310 10.92 -9.32 26.64
C GLY A 310 10.56 -10.43 25.66
N LEU A 311 9.27 -10.72 25.51
CA LEU A 311 8.78 -11.70 24.54
C LEU A 311 8.98 -11.22 23.09
N SER A 312 9.80 -11.94 22.34
CA SER A 312 9.94 -11.81 20.88
C SER A 312 9.94 -13.19 20.24
N TRP A 313 9.55 -13.27 18.97
CA TRP A 313 9.55 -14.54 18.23
C TRP A 313 9.95 -14.33 16.78
N GLU A 314 10.48 -15.38 16.16
CA GLU A 314 10.83 -15.42 14.74
C GLU A 314 10.16 -16.61 14.05
N GLU A 315 9.81 -16.40 12.79
CA GLU A 315 9.32 -17.43 11.87
C GLU A 315 10.46 -17.88 10.96
N SER A 316 10.72 -19.18 10.92
CA SER A 316 11.82 -19.75 10.13
C SER A 316 11.41 -20.17 8.71
N GLU A 317 10.12 -20.32 8.46
CA GLU A 317 9.56 -20.66 7.15
C GLU A 317 8.92 -19.45 6.51
N GLN A 318 9.13 -19.27 5.20
CA GLN A 318 8.39 -18.29 4.43
C GLN A 318 6.98 -18.82 4.15
N LEU A 319 5.98 -18.12 4.66
CA LEU A 319 4.57 -18.45 4.49
C LEU A 319 3.96 -17.68 3.31
N SER A 320 2.93 -18.26 2.69
CA SER A 320 2.01 -17.46 1.88
C SER A 320 1.19 -16.54 2.76
N SER A 321 0.64 -15.45 2.21
CA SER A 321 -0.17 -14.50 2.98
C SER A 321 -1.38 -15.14 3.67
N ALA A 322 -1.96 -16.20 3.08
CA ALA A 322 -3.05 -16.93 3.70
C ALA A 322 -2.59 -17.82 4.88
N GLU A 323 -1.42 -18.44 4.74
CA GLU A 323 -0.80 -19.23 5.81
C GLU A 323 -0.34 -18.31 6.97
N GLU A 324 0.23 -17.15 6.65
CA GLU A 324 0.64 -16.13 7.62
C GLU A 324 -0.57 -15.56 8.37
N ALA A 325 -1.65 -15.20 7.67
CA ALA A 325 -2.87 -14.74 8.34
C ALA A 325 -3.43 -15.79 9.31
N ALA A 326 -3.45 -17.06 8.91
CA ALA A 326 -3.87 -18.15 9.79
C ALA A 326 -2.94 -18.28 11.00
N ARG A 327 -1.62 -18.16 10.79
CA ARG A 327 -0.61 -18.19 11.85
C ARG A 327 -0.79 -17.04 12.83
N GLU A 328 -1.02 -15.82 12.37
CA GLU A 328 -1.27 -14.66 13.22
C GLU A 328 -2.53 -14.82 14.08
N HIS A 329 -3.59 -15.44 13.54
CA HIS A 329 -4.79 -15.75 14.32
C HIS A 329 -4.50 -16.76 15.45
N GLU A 330 -3.67 -17.77 15.20
CA GLU A 330 -3.21 -18.74 16.21
C GLU A 330 -2.32 -18.07 17.27
N ILE A 331 -1.37 -17.23 16.85
CA ILE A 331 -0.53 -16.42 17.73
C ILE A 331 -1.41 -15.57 18.64
N ALA A 332 -2.34 -14.80 18.06
CA ALA A 332 -3.22 -13.94 18.85
C ALA A 332 -4.13 -14.74 19.80
N ALA A 333 -4.46 -15.99 19.49
CA ALA A 333 -5.18 -16.87 20.41
C ALA A 333 -4.32 -17.26 21.63
N CYS A 334 -3.01 -17.49 21.46
CA CYS A 334 -2.07 -17.67 22.56
C CYS A 334 -2.06 -16.45 23.50
N PHE A 335 -1.98 -15.25 22.92
CA PHE A 335 -1.97 -14.01 23.70
C PHE A 335 -3.27 -13.79 24.48
N ARG A 336 -4.44 -14.00 23.85
CA ARG A 336 -5.75 -13.89 24.55
C ARG A 336 -5.91 -14.91 25.67
N ALA A 337 -5.36 -16.11 25.52
CA ALA A 337 -5.41 -17.13 26.56
C ALA A 337 -4.55 -16.79 27.80
N ALA A 338 -3.63 -15.83 27.67
CA ALA A 338 -2.73 -15.37 28.73
C ALA A 338 -3.14 -14.01 29.32
N GLU A 339 -4.30 -13.46 28.95
CA GLU A 339 -4.88 -12.30 29.64
C GLU A 339 -5.38 -12.71 31.05
N PRO A 340 -5.14 -11.88 32.08
CA PRO A 340 -5.43 -12.21 33.49
C PRO A 340 -6.91 -12.28 33.88
#